data_AF-A0A917PFB8-F1
#
_entry.id   AF-A0A917PFB8-F1
#
_cell.length_a   1.000
_cell.length_b   1.000
_cell.length_c   1.000
_cell.angle_alpha   90.00
_cell.angle_beta   90.00
_cell.angle_gamma   90.00
#
_symmetry.space_group_name_H-M   'P 1'
#
loop_
_entity.id
_entity.type
_entity.pdbx_description
1 polymer ?
#
loop_
_entity_poly.entity_id
_entity_poly.type
_entity_poly.pdbx_seq_one_letter_code
_entity_poly.pdbx_strand_id
1 'polypeptide(L)'
;MTALLASVLSPLASASSVNLTSGGGFGLIGASYEATLTPSTALEVGVGSFFGNFDAVLGVKYFFQGDDQGPYLSGRAFVFPGSTSAVFGGTVTGGYRRVFSPLQFSFEAGGGIVGATGPGGSAVALPVLSVSVGYRF
;
A
#
# COMPACT_ATOMS: atom_id res chain seq x y z
N MET A 1 -8.45 15.46 -8.66
CA MET A 1 -8.80 14.68 -7.44
C MET A 1 -7.60 14.44 -6.50
N THR A 2 -6.35 14.41 -6.99
CA THR A 2 -5.12 14.31 -6.17
C THR A 2 -4.88 15.49 -5.22
N ALA A 3 -5.25 16.72 -5.60
CA ALA A 3 -5.07 17.91 -4.77
C ALA A 3 -5.94 17.95 -3.49
N LEU A 4 -7.13 17.35 -3.55
CA LEU A 4 -8.08 17.35 -2.42
C LEU A 4 -7.61 16.42 -1.29
N LEU A 5 -7.05 15.26 -1.64
CA LEU A 5 -6.58 14.28 -0.67
C LEU A 5 -5.31 14.73 0.06
N ALA A 6 -4.38 15.35 -0.68
CA ALA A 6 -3.18 15.98 -0.11
C ALA A 6 -3.55 17.09 0.88
N SER A 7 -4.55 17.92 0.56
CA SER A 7 -5.00 19.01 1.45
C SER A 7 -5.72 18.55 2.73
N VAL A 8 -6.30 17.35 2.74
CA VAL A 8 -7.00 16.79 3.91
C VAL A 8 -6.03 16.07 4.85
N LEU A 9 -4.99 15.43 4.32
CA LEU A 9 -4.00 14.67 5.11
C LEU A 9 -2.79 15.51 5.55
N SER A 10 -2.45 16.58 4.83
CA SER A 10 -1.28 17.41 5.16
C SER A 10 -1.29 18.07 6.55
N PRO A 11 -2.43 18.50 7.14
CA PRO A 11 -2.41 19.13 8.46
C PRO A 11 -2.12 18.16 9.61
N LEU A 12 -2.22 16.86 9.36
CA LEU A 12 -2.05 15.79 10.34
C LEU A 12 -0.72 15.04 10.20
N ALA A 13 -0.03 15.19 9.07
CA ALA A 13 1.12 14.36 8.74
C ALA A 13 2.45 15.03 9.12
N SER A 14 3.28 14.35 9.92
CA SER A 14 4.62 14.83 10.28
C SER A 14 5.65 14.62 9.17
N ALA A 15 5.36 13.71 8.23
CA ALA A 15 6.11 13.49 7.00
C ALA A 15 5.17 12.85 5.96
N SER A 16 5.48 13.03 4.68
CA SER A 16 4.75 12.40 3.59
C SER A 16 5.69 11.84 2.54
N SER A 17 5.26 10.82 1.80
CA SER A 17 6.06 10.27 0.71
C SER A 17 5.21 9.85 -0.48
N VAL A 18 5.78 9.95 -1.68
CA VAL A 18 5.24 9.33 -2.88
C VAL A 18 6.14 8.15 -3.23
N ASN A 19 5.56 6.96 -3.34
CA ASN A 19 6.27 5.71 -3.52
C ASN A 19 5.88 5.09 -4.86
N LEU A 20 6.87 4.56 -5.56
CA LEU A 20 6.71 3.65 -6.69
C LEU A 20 7.04 2.25 -6.20
N THR A 21 6.08 1.34 -6.37
CA THR A 21 6.19 -0.04 -5.92
C THR A 21 6.23 -0.96 -7.13
N SER A 22 7.04 -2.01 -7.04
CA SER A 22 7.08 -3.12 -7.98
C SER A 22 7.15 -4.42 -7.19
N GLY A 23 6.38 -5.43 -7.60
CA GLY A 23 6.31 -6.67 -6.87
C GLY A 23 5.61 -7.80 -7.64
N GLY A 24 5.76 -9.01 -7.11
CA GLY A 24 5.06 -10.22 -7.55
C GLY A 24 4.10 -10.69 -6.46
N GLY A 25 2.91 -11.13 -6.84
CA GLY A 25 1.82 -11.41 -5.88
C GLY A 25 0.81 -10.26 -5.78
N PHE A 26 -0.05 -10.22 -4.75
CA PHE A 26 -0.89 -9.03 -4.48
C PHE A 26 0.00 -7.84 -4.12
N GLY A 27 0.57 -7.18 -5.11
CA GLY A 27 1.83 -6.47 -4.90
C GLY A 27 2.20 -5.55 -6.03
N LEU A 28 1.19 -4.88 -6.60
CA LEU A 28 1.23 -3.45 -6.89
C LEU A 28 2.48 -2.99 -7.64
N ILE A 29 2.57 -3.31 -8.93
CA ILE A 29 3.21 -2.35 -9.82
C ILE A 29 2.32 -1.11 -9.78
N GLY A 30 2.79 -0.06 -9.12
CA GLY A 30 1.90 1.03 -8.76
C GLY A 30 2.59 2.23 -8.14
N ALA A 31 1.77 3.22 -7.84
CA ALA A 31 2.16 4.44 -7.15
C ALA A 31 1.26 4.65 -5.95
N SER A 32 1.85 4.94 -4.80
CA SER A 32 1.09 5.29 -3.59
C SER A 32 1.63 6.55 -2.94
N TYR A 33 0.72 7.30 -2.36
CA TYR A 33 1.00 8.36 -1.41
C TYR A 33 0.92 7.77 -0.01
N GLU A 34 1.90 8.09 0.83
CA GLU A 34 1.92 7.70 2.22
C GLU A 34 2.05 8.94 3.12
N ALA A 35 1.22 9.01 4.15
CA ALA A 35 1.23 10.08 5.14
C ALA A 35 1.45 9.50 6.54
N THR A 36 2.45 10.01 7.25
CA THR A 36 2.77 9.63 8.62
C THR A 36 1.77 10.25 9.58
N LEU A 37 0.93 9.44 10.21
CA LEU A 37 -0.07 9.91 11.18
C LEU A 37 0.51 10.06 12.59
N THR A 38 1.43 9.16 12.95
CA THR A 38 2.21 9.20 14.19
C THR A 38 3.62 8.69 13.89
N PRO A 39 4.60 8.84 14.80
CA PRO A 39 5.95 8.29 14.59
C PRO A 39 5.98 6.78 14.29
N SER A 40 4.90 6.05 14.59
CA SER A 40 4.81 4.60 14.38
C SER A 40 3.69 4.19 13.41
N THR A 41 2.92 5.12 12.86
CA THR A 41 1.80 4.77 11.96
C THR A 41 1.78 5.66 10.72
N ALA A 42 1.54 5.02 9.57
CA ALA A 42 1.35 5.73 8.31
C ALA A 42 0.12 5.20 7.56
N LEU A 43 -0.57 6.10 6.87
CA LEU A 43 -1.64 5.78 5.94
C LEU A 43 -1.10 5.74 4.52
N GLU A 44 -1.45 4.70 3.76
CA GLU A 44 -1.10 4.55 2.36
C GLU A 44 -2.37 4.62 1.50
N VAL A 45 -2.34 5.45 0.46
CA VAL A 45 -3.40 5.50 -0.57
C VAL A 45 -2.73 5.48 -1.92
N GLY A 46 -3.17 4.61 -2.81
CA GLY A 46 -2.51 4.48 -4.10
C GLY A 46 -3.36 3.85 -5.16
N VAL A 47 -2.70 3.67 -6.30
CA VAL A 47 -3.17 2.87 -7.40
C VAL A 47 -2.11 1.83 -7.71
N GLY A 48 -2.52 0.60 -7.92
CA GLY A 48 -1.63 -0.43 -8.44
C GLY A 48 -2.32 -1.30 -9.45
N SER A 49 -1.53 -2.10 -10.15
CA SER A 49 -2.07 -3.02 -11.14
C SER A 49 -2.07 -4.46 -10.65
N PHE A 50 -3.19 -5.15 -10.89
CA PHE A 50 -3.35 -6.59 -10.70
C PHE A 50 -4.06 -7.22 -11.90
N PHE A 51 -3.47 -8.26 -12.49
CA PHE A 51 -3.96 -8.92 -13.70
C PHE A 51 -4.41 -7.98 -14.83
N GLY A 52 -3.71 -6.86 -15.03
CA GLY A 52 -4.01 -5.88 -16.07
C GLY A 52 -5.12 -4.88 -15.75
N ASN A 53 -5.71 -4.94 -14.55
CA ASN A 53 -6.63 -3.93 -14.04
C ASN A 53 -5.90 -2.92 -13.15
N PHE A 54 -6.45 -1.72 -13.01
CA PHE A 54 -6.00 -0.72 -12.04
C PHE A 54 -6.90 -0.73 -10.81
N ASP A 55 -6.28 -0.86 -9.65
CA ASP A 55 -6.96 -1.02 -8.38
C ASP A 55 -6.66 0.18 -7.48
N ALA A 56 -7.71 0.66 -6.82
CA ALA A 56 -7.51 1.60 -5.73
C ALA A 56 -7.05 0.83 -4.50
N VAL A 57 -5.97 1.29 -3.89
CA VAL A 57 -5.38 0.70 -2.69
C VAL A 57 -5.51 1.68 -1.54
N LEU A 58 -5.94 1.14 -0.40
CA LEU A 58 -5.92 1.83 0.87
C LEU A 58 -5.24 0.92 1.89
N GLY A 59 -4.26 1.44 2.62
CA GLY A 59 -3.49 0.66 3.57
C GLY A 59 -3.05 1.45 4.78
N VAL A 60 -2.62 0.71 5.79
CA VAL A 60 -2.01 1.25 7.00
C VAL A 60 -0.71 0.49 7.26
N LYS A 61 0.30 1.20 7.74
CA LYS A 61 1.57 0.64 8.20
C LYS A 61 1.77 0.96 9.67
N TYR A 62 2.30 -0.01 10.40
CA TYR A 62 2.73 0.12 11.78
C TYR A 62 4.22 -0.21 11.90
N PHE A 63 5.02 0.74 12.37
CA PHE A 63 6.48 0.64 12.48
C PHE A 63 6.90 0.39 13.93
N PHE A 64 7.84 -0.53 14.13
CA PHE A 64 8.32 -0.88 15.46
C PHE A 64 9.42 0.07 15.98
N GLN A 65 10.09 0.80 15.10
CA GLN A 65 11.29 1.60 15.43
C GLN A 65 11.23 3.05 14.92
N GLY A 66 10.07 3.49 14.42
CA GLY A 66 9.94 4.76 13.71
C GLY A 66 9.60 4.54 12.23
N ASP A 67 8.90 5.50 11.64
CA ASP A 67 8.47 5.45 10.24
C ASP A 67 9.58 5.77 9.23
N ASP A 68 10.78 6.10 9.71
CA ASP A 68 11.99 6.45 9.00
C ASP A 68 12.93 5.24 8.83
N GLN A 69 12.95 4.32 9.79
CA GLN A 69 13.74 3.11 9.70
C GLN A 69 13.16 1.97 10.52
N GLY A 70 13.18 0.77 9.94
CA GLY A 70 13.03 -0.46 10.68
C GLY A 70 11.97 -1.40 10.12
N PRO A 71 11.73 -2.52 10.82
CA PRO A 71 10.66 -3.42 10.47
C PRO A 71 9.30 -2.76 10.68
N TYR A 72 8.33 -3.19 9.88
CA TYR A 72 6.93 -2.77 10.00
C TYR A 72 5.98 -3.87 9.57
N LEU A 73 4.72 -3.73 9.98
CA LEU A 73 3.60 -4.51 9.45
C LEU A 73 2.72 -3.60 8.61
N SER A 74 2.21 -4.12 7.49
CA SER A 74 1.24 -3.41 6.66
C SER A 74 0.00 -4.26 6.43
N GLY A 75 -1.15 -3.62 6.56
CA GLY A 75 -2.43 -4.14 6.10
C GLY A 75 -2.95 -3.26 4.96
N ARG A 76 -3.35 -3.87 3.84
CA ARG A 76 -3.95 -3.15 2.72
C ARG A 76 -5.26 -3.80 2.30
N ALA A 77 -6.18 -2.98 1.85
CA ALA A 77 -7.39 -3.36 1.16
C ALA A 77 -7.37 -2.75 -0.25
N PHE A 78 -7.96 -3.45 -1.21
CA PHE A 78 -8.03 -2.99 -2.58
C PHE A 78 -9.38 -3.34 -3.21
N VAL A 79 -9.81 -2.44 -4.09
CA VAL A 79 -11.10 -2.50 -4.78
C VAL A 79 -10.83 -2.37 -6.28
N PHE A 80 -11.54 -3.18 -7.07
CA PHE A 80 -11.45 -3.23 -8.52
C PHE A 80 -12.61 -2.43 -9.15
N PRO A 81 -12.46 -1.11 -9.39
CA PRO A 81 -13.49 -0.32 -10.05
C PRO A 81 -13.63 -0.76 -11.51
N GLY A 82 -14.84 -1.20 -11.92
CA GLY A 82 -15.15 -1.54 -13.31
C GLY A 82 -15.38 -3.03 -13.59
N SER A 83 -15.17 -3.90 -12.61
CA SER A 83 -15.59 -5.31 -12.71
C SER A 83 -17.11 -5.43 -12.51
N THR A 84 -17.78 -6.27 -13.32
CA THR A 84 -19.21 -6.61 -13.14
C THR A 84 -19.49 -7.38 -11.84
N SER A 85 -18.44 -7.82 -11.16
CA SER A 85 -18.46 -8.39 -9.81
C SER A 85 -17.57 -7.53 -8.91
N ALA A 86 -18.03 -7.08 -7.74
CA ALA A 86 -17.15 -6.30 -6.88
C ALA A 86 -16.07 -7.24 -6.32
N VAL A 87 -14.86 -7.13 -6.88
CA VAL A 87 -13.70 -7.89 -6.42
C VAL A 87 -13.11 -7.08 -5.27
N PHE A 88 -12.83 -7.76 -4.16
CA PHE A 88 -12.22 -7.17 -2.98
C PHE A 88 -11.10 -8.09 -2.53
N GLY A 89 -10.06 -7.50 -2.00
CA GLY A 89 -9.02 -8.25 -1.35
C GLY A 89 -8.30 -7.45 -0.30
N GLY A 90 -7.47 -8.17 0.44
CA GLY A 90 -6.57 -7.56 1.38
C GLY A 90 -5.26 -8.31 1.48
N THR A 91 -4.20 -7.58 1.82
CA THR A 91 -2.88 -8.13 2.08
C THR A 91 -2.46 -7.83 3.51
N VAL A 92 -1.75 -8.76 4.12
CA VAL A 92 -0.94 -8.50 5.32
C VAL A 92 0.51 -8.83 4.98
N THR A 93 1.39 -7.86 5.17
CA THR A 93 2.82 -8.00 4.87
C THR A 93 3.67 -7.54 6.03
N GLY A 94 4.78 -8.24 6.26
CA GLY A 94 5.90 -7.71 7.01
C GLY A 94 6.86 -7.02 6.05
N GLY A 95 7.43 -5.91 6.46
CA GLY A 95 8.38 -5.17 5.64
C GLY A 95 9.52 -4.58 6.45
N TYR A 96 10.48 -4.03 5.73
CA TYR A 96 11.55 -3.22 6.28
C TYR A 96 11.69 -1.94 5.47
N ARG A 97 11.82 -0.81 6.16
CA ARG A 97 12.05 0.51 5.56
C ARG A 97 13.40 1.07 5.95
N ARG A 98 13.98 1.83 5.03
CA ARG A 98 15.05 2.77 5.33
C ARG A 98 14.92 4.06 4.53
N VAL A 99 15.06 5.19 5.22
CA VAL A 99 15.06 6.52 4.61
C VAL A 99 16.49 7.07 4.52
N PHE A 100 16.89 7.47 3.32
CA PHE A 100 18.07 8.25 2.99
C PHE A 100 17.60 9.59 2.42
N SER A 101 17.22 10.51 3.31
CA SER A 101 16.52 11.74 2.93
C SER A 101 17.13 12.42 1.68
N PRO A 102 16.31 12.68 0.63
CA PRO A 102 14.84 12.55 0.59
C PRO A 102 14.33 11.17 0.10
N LEU A 103 15.21 10.21 -0.20
CA LEU A 103 14.82 8.91 -0.73
C LEU A 103 14.39 7.95 0.38
N GLN A 104 13.37 7.14 0.11
CA GLN A 104 12.89 6.06 0.96
C GLN A 104 12.94 4.76 0.19
N PHE A 105 13.43 3.70 0.82
CA PHE A 105 13.42 2.35 0.27
C PHE A 105 12.65 1.45 1.21
N SER A 106 11.81 0.57 0.66
CA SER A 106 11.23 -0.50 1.45
C SER A 106 11.07 -1.79 0.67
N PHE A 107 11.06 -2.89 1.41
CA PHE A 107 10.78 -4.22 0.92
C PHE A 107 9.69 -4.85 1.79
N GLU A 108 8.78 -5.58 1.18
CA GLU A 108 7.68 -6.25 1.86
C GLU A 108 7.51 -7.68 1.37
N ALA A 109 7.15 -8.56 2.30
CA ALA A 109 6.79 -9.93 2.05
C ALA A 109 5.57 -10.33 2.90
N GLY A 110 4.68 -11.14 2.34
CA GLY A 110 3.53 -11.64 3.06
C GLY A 110 2.55 -12.39 2.17
N GLY A 111 1.27 -12.19 2.45
CA GLY A 111 0.19 -12.86 1.72
C GLY A 111 -1.07 -12.01 1.67
N GLY A 112 -1.89 -12.28 0.67
CA GLY A 112 -3.20 -11.68 0.54
C GLY A 112 -4.24 -12.66 0.05
N ILE A 113 -5.49 -12.25 0.20
CA ILE A 113 -6.65 -12.98 -0.29
C ILE A 113 -7.43 -12.02 -1.19
N VAL A 114 -7.89 -12.52 -2.34
CA VAL A 114 -8.95 -11.88 -3.14
C VAL A 114 -10.12 -12.80 -3.28
N GLY A 115 -11.32 -12.22 -3.18
CA GLY A 115 -12.55 -12.83 -3.63
C GLY A 115 -13.33 -11.89 -4.54
N ALA A 116 -14.11 -12.49 -5.44
CA ALA A 116 -15.19 -11.79 -6.13
C ALA A 116 -16.49 -11.95 -5.32
N THR A 117 -17.25 -10.88 -5.13
CA THR A 117 -18.63 -11.02 -4.63
C THR A 117 -19.53 -11.49 -5.77
N GLY A 118 -20.10 -12.70 -5.61
CA GLY A 118 -21.05 -13.32 -6.55
C GLY A 118 -21.24 -14.82 -6.26
N PRO A 119 -22.34 -15.45 -6.73
CA PRO A 119 -22.53 -16.89 -6.61
C PRO A 119 -21.39 -17.62 -7.36
N GLY A 120 -20.55 -18.36 -6.62
CA GLY A 120 -19.37 -19.05 -7.18
C GLY A 120 -18.04 -18.29 -7.04
N GLY A 121 -18.03 -17.12 -6.40
CA GLY A 121 -16.79 -16.40 -6.10
C GLY A 121 -15.87 -17.23 -5.20
N SER A 122 -14.69 -17.58 -5.71
CA SER A 122 -13.67 -18.32 -4.96
C SER A 122 -12.61 -17.37 -4.42
N ALA A 123 -12.26 -17.53 -3.15
CA ALA A 123 -11.15 -16.80 -2.55
C ALA A 123 -9.83 -17.44 -3.00
N VAL A 124 -8.91 -16.63 -3.54
CA VAL A 124 -7.57 -17.06 -3.92
C VAL A 124 -6.55 -16.42 -3.00
N ALA A 125 -5.78 -17.25 -2.30
CA ALA A 125 -4.63 -16.81 -1.53
C ALA A 125 -3.41 -16.69 -2.46
N LEU A 126 -2.72 -15.57 -2.41
CA LEU A 126 -1.48 -15.36 -3.16
C LEU A 126 -0.39 -14.80 -2.24
N PRO A 127 0.88 -15.19 -2.45
CA PRO A 127 1.98 -14.54 -1.79
C PRO A 127 2.05 -13.06 -2.21
N VAL A 128 2.76 -12.25 -1.44
CA VAL A 128 3.09 -10.85 -1.75
C VAL A 128 4.58 -10.69 -1.56
N LEU A 129 5.25 -10.16 -2.56
CA LEU A 129 6.65 -9.74 -2.52
C LEU A 129 6.76 -8.42 -3.26
N SER A 130 7.20 -7.35 -2.61
CA SER A 130 7.33 -6.05 -3.23
C SER A 130 8.58 -5.30 -2.77
N VAL A 131 9.05 -4.43 -3.66
CA VAL A 131 10.06 -3.41 -3.39
C VAL A 131 9.46 -2.07 -3.76
N SER A 132 9.76 -1.04 -2.99
CA SER A 132 9.36 0.32 -3.33
C SER A 132 10.48 1.32 -3.09
N VAL A 133 10.48 2.35 -3.94
CA VAL A 133 11.30 3.54 -3.81
C VAL A 133 10.37 4.73 -3.75
N GLY A 134 10.58 5.60 -2.77
CA GLY A 134 9.78 6.80 -2.61
C GLY A 134 10.61 8.04 -2.39
N TYR A 135 9.98 9.17 -2.64
CA TYR A 135 10.47 10.49 -2.29
C TYR A 135 9.70 10.99 -1.09
N ARG A 136 10.39 11.31 0.00
CA ARG A 136 9.86 11.76 1.30
C ARG A 136 10.13 13.24 1.51
N PHE A 137 9.12 13.96 2.00
CA PHE A 137 9.11 15.39 2.24
C PHE A 137 8.26 15.76 3.45
#